data_AF-A0A9E3JR86-F1
#
_entry.id   AF-A0A9E3JR86-F1
#
_cell.length_a   1.000
_cell.length_b   1.000
_cell.length_c   1.000
_cell.angle_alpha   90.00
_cell.angle_beta   90.00
_cell.angle_gamma   90.00
#
_symmetry.space_group_name_H-M   'P 1'
#
loop_
_entity.id
_entity.type
_entity.pdbx_description
1 polymer ?
#
loop_
_entity_poly.entity_id
_entity_poly.type
_entity_poly.pdbx_seq_one_letter_code
_entity_poly.pdbx_strand_id
1 'polypeptide(L)'
;MKDYLRWTSGIAAVLLLAGPCQAASTGGIIIDVAPARQSLTRSDDVVVTVTIRNTSNTTRYLLKWQTPFAGVQAPLFDVTRDGLSVSYLGIQARRPPPTAADFVALAPGTARSSRVELSTLYRMDITGAYSVRYRADRLQVYGRP
;
A
#
# COMPACT_ATOMS: atom_id res chain seq x y z
N MET A 1 38.98 40.79 3.66
CA MET A 1 38.47 39.71 2.80
C MET A 1 38.94 38.38 3.35
N LYS A 2 38.06 37.65 4.03
CA LYS A 2 38.02 36.19 4.07
C LYS A 2 36.69 35.81 4.73
N ASP A 3 35.75 35.59 3.84
CA ASP A 3 34.37 35.24 4.11
C ASP A 3 34.30 33.88 4.81
N TYR A 4 33.80 33.88 6.04
CA TYR A 4 33.50 32.66 6.77
C TYR A 4 32.17 32.09 6.27
N LEU A 5 32.26 31.20 5.28
CA LEU A 5 31.14 30.40 4.81
C LEU A 5 30.77 29.37 5.90
N ARG A 6 29.79 29.72 6.72
CA ARG A 6 29.13 28.78 7.64
C ARG A 6 28.34 27.77 6.80
N TRP A 7 28.93 26.63 6.51
CA TRP A 7 28.22 25.48 5.96
C TRP A 7 27.55 24.74 7.13
N THR A 8 26.29 25.07 7.41
CA THR A 8 25.45 24.18 8.22
C THR A 8 25.10 22.99 7.34
N SER A 9 25.82 21.89 7.49
CA SER A 9 25.44 20.59 6.93
C SER A 9 24.09 20.18 7.52
N GLY A 10 22.99 20.54 6.86
CA GLY A 10 21.69 19.97 7.15
C GLY A 10 21.74 18.50 6.73
N ILE A 11 21.69 17.59 7.70
CA ILE A 11 21.55 16.16 7.43
C ILE A 11 20.16 15.98 6.80
N ALA A 12 20.09 15.87 5.47
CA ALA A 12 18.89 15.45 4.78
C ALA A 12 18.65 13.97 5.12
N ALA A 13 17.75 13.71 6.07
CA ALA A 13 17.38 12.35 6.42
C ALA A 13 16.46 11.80 5.32
N VAL A 14 16.98 10.89 4.50
CA VAL A 14 16.27 10.27 3.38
C VAL A 14 15.61 8.98 3.85
N LEU A 15 14.31 8.88 3.62
CA LEU A 15 13.50 7.68 3.73
C LEU A 15 13.51 7.01 2.35
N LEU A 16 14.16 5.85 2.29
CA LEU A 16 14.28 5.05 1.06
C LEU A 16 13.22 3.96 1.09
N LEU A 17 12.30 3.99 0.13
CA LEU A 17 11.39 2.87 -0.12
C LEU A 17 12.13 1.85 -0.99
N ALA A 18 12.85 0.94 -0.32
CA ALA A 18 13.49 -0.18 -0.98
C ALA A 18 12.48 -1.33 -1.07
N GLY A 19 11.95 -1.58 -2.27
CA GLY A 19 11.06 -2.70 -2.49
C GLY A 19 10.79 -3.00 -3.96
N PRO A 20 10.80 -4.27 -4.38
CA PRO A 20 10.43 -4.64 -5.74
C PRO A 20 8.93 -4.39 -5.95
N CYS A 21 8.55 -4.14 -7.21
CA CYS A 21 7.21 -4.44 -7.74
C CYS A 21 6.92 -5.94 -7.48
N GLN A 22 6.47 -6.29 -6.27
CA GLN A 22 6.09 -7.67 -5.97
C GLN A 22 4.63 -7.85 -6.38
N ALA A 23 4.48 -8.39 -7.60
CA ALA A 23 3.22 -8.93 -8.08
C ALA A 23 2.81 -10.11 -7.19
N ALA A 24 1.90 -9.87 -6.23
CA ALA A 24 1.31 -10.95 -5.45
C ALA A 24 0.13 -11.55 -6.22
N SER A 25 0.05 -12.88 -6.32
CA SER A 25 -1.01 -13.57 -7.05
C SER A 25 -1.91 -14.43 -6.16
N THR A 26 -3.22 -14.34 -6.36
CA THR A 26 -4.21 -15.17 -5.66
C THR A 26 -5.49 -15.25 -6.48
N GLY A 27 -6.02 -16.45 -6.71
CA GLY A 27 -7.33 -16.64 -7.38
C GLY A 27 -7.44 -16.03 -8.79
N GLY A 28 -6.34 -15.87 -9.53
CA GLY A 28 -6.34 -15.18 -10.84
C GLY A 28 -6.32 -13.66 -10.73
N ILE A 29 -5.89 -13.12 -9.59
CA ILE A 29 -5.67 -11.71 -9.34
C ILE A 29 -4.18 -11.47 -9.16
N ILE A 30 -3.65 -10.43 -9.78
CA ILE A 30 -2.29 -9.92 -9.55
C ILE A 30 -2.40 -8.54 -8.89
N ILE A 31 -1.59 -8.30 -7.87
CA ILE A 31 -1.54 -7.03 -7.14
C ILE A 31 -0.15 -6.44 -7.27
N ASP A 32 -0.08 -5.21 -7.76
CA ASP A 32 1.13 -4.39 -7.81
C ASP A 32 1.05 -3.22 -6.82
N VAL A 33 2.18 -2.86 -6.22
CA VAL A 33 2.31 -1.73 -5.31
C VAL A 33 3.53 -0.92 -5.73
N ALA A 34 3.28 0.30 -6.21
CA ALA A 34 4.32 1.21 -6.67
C ALA A 34 4.38 2.46 -5.79
N PRO A 35 5.54 2.80 -5.20
CA PRO A 35 5.69 4.05 -4.46
C PRO A 35 5.62 5.26 -5.40
N ALA A 36 4.99 6.34 -4.96
CA ALA A 36 4.92 7.58 -5.74
C ALA A 36 6.29 8.27 -5.86
N ARG A 37 7.14 8.11 -4.84
CA ARG A 37 8.54 8.58 -4.80
C ARG A 37 9.36 7.55 -4.04
N GLN A 38 10.61 7.33 -4.45
CA GLN A 38 11.52 6.37 -3.81
C GLN A 38 12.33 6.97 -2.67
N SER A 39 12.62 8.28 -2.75
CA SER A 39 13.35 9.04 -1.74
C SER A 39 12.43 10.12 -1.19
N LEU A 40 12.19 10.07 0.11
CA LEU A 40 11.30 10.96 0.85
C LEU A 40 12.06 11.58 2.02
N THR A 41 11.62 12.74 2.50
CA THR A 41 12.08 13.32 3.77
C THR A 41 11.05 13.04 4.86
N ARG A 42 11.39 13.33 6.12
CA ARG A 42 10.49 13.10 7.27
C ARG A 42 9.13 13.81 7.13
N SER A 43 9.09 14.94 6.44
CA SER A 43 7.88 15.76 6.29
C SER A 43 7.06 15.41 5.06
N ASP A 44 7.51 14.45 4.25
CA ASP A 44 6.80 14.05 3.03
C ASP A 44 5.75 12.98 3.31
N ASP A 45 4.62 13.08 2.61
CA ASP A 45 3.62 12.03 2.60
C ASP A 45 4.15 10.78 1.88
N VAL A 46 3.97 9.63 2.51
CA VAL A 46 4.38 8.33 1.97
C VAL A 46 3.21 7.74 1.20
N VAL A 47 3.19 7.94 -0.11
CA VAL A 47 2.07 7.53 -0.97
C VAL A 47 2.46 6.38 -1.89
N VAL A 48 1.60 5.38 -2.00
CA VAL A 48 1.72 4.26 -2.96
C VAL A 48 0.51 4.19 -3.88
N THR A 49 0.70 3.69 -5.09
CA THR A 49 -0.37 3.28 -5.99
C THR A 49 -0.50 1.76 -5.91
N VAL A 50 -1.67 1.27 -5.53
CA VAL A 50 -2.00 -0.16 -5.59
C VAL A 50 -2.79 -0.42 -6.86
N THR A 51 -2.35 -1.39 -7.65
CA THR A 51 -3.06 -1.83 -8.86
C THR A 51 -3.45 -3.30 -8.70
N ILE A 52 -4.75 -3.59 -8.77
CA ILE A 52 -5.29 -4.96 -8.70
C ILE A 52 -5.81 -5.32 -10.08
N ARG A 53 -5.31 -6.41 -10.66
CA ARG A 53 -5.63 -6.88 -12.01
C ARG A 53 -6.23 -8.28 -11.97
N ASN A 54 -7.33 -8.49 -12.69
CA ASN A 54 -7.85 -9.82 -12.98
C ASN A 54 -7.16 -10.39 -14.23
N THR A 55 -6.36 -11.44 -14.04
CA THR A 55 -5.67 -12.16 -15.12
C THR A 55 -6.39 -13.44 -15.53
N SER A 56 -7.54 -13.75 -14.93
CA SER A 56 -8.36 -14.89 -15.31
C SER A 56 -9.35 -14.56 -16.44
N ASN A 57 -9.93 -15.61 -17.02
CA ASN A 57 -10.91 -15.51 -18.11
C ASN A 57 -12.36 -15.32 -17.62
N THR A 58 -12.58 -15.16 -16.32
CA THR A 58 -13.91 -14.94 -15.72
C THR A 58 -13.91 -13.72 -14.80
N THR A 59 -15.08 -13.09 -14.62
CA THR A 59 -15.22 -11.99 -13.67
C THR A 59 -14.89 -12.46 -12.26
N ARG A 60 -14.08 -11.68 -11.55
CA ARG A 60 -13.72 -11.92 -10.15
C ARG A 60 -14.30 -10.84 -9.26
N TYR A 61 -14.76 -11.25 -8.09
CA TYR A 61 -15.37 -10.37 -7.11
C TYR A 61 -14.48 -10.31 -5.88
N LEU A 62 -14.16 -9.09 -5.45
CA LEU A 62 -13.31 -8.81 -4.29
C LEU A 62 -14.10 -8.02 -3.26
N LEU A 63 -13.92 -8.34 -1.98
CA LEU A 63 -14.55 -7.55 -0.93
C LEU A 63 -13.93 -6.15 -0.86
N LYS A 64 -14.77 -5.11 -0.90
CA LYS A 64 -14.34 -3.70 -0.86
C LYS A 64 -13.38 -3.43 0.29
N TRP A 65 -13.68 -3.94 1.49
CA TRP A 65 -12.88 -3.74 2.70
C TRP A 65 -11.55 -4.53 2.76
N GLN A 66 -11.32 -5.44 1.80
CA GLN A 66 -10.01 -6.10 1.59
C GLN A 66 -9.21 -5.42 0.48
N THR A 67 -9.68 -4.28 -0.03
CA THR A 67 -9.04 -3.50 -1.11
C THR A 67 -8.95 -2.03 -0.71
N PRO A 68 -8.09 -1.24 -1.34
CA PRO A 68 -8.04 0.20 -1.12
C PRO A 68 -9.13 0.98 -1.90
N PHE A 69 -10.08 0.32 -2.56
CA PHE A 69 -11.06 0.98 -3.45
C PHE A 69 -12.18 1.72 -2.72
N ALA A 70 -12.36 1.47 -1.41
CA ALA A 70 -13.34 2.13 -0.55
C ALA A 70 -12.66 2.74 0.69
N GLY A 71 -11.42 3.21 0.53
CA GLY A 71 -10.53 3.56 1.63
C GLY A 71 -9.95 2.34 2.35
N VAL A 72 -8.93 2.56 3.18
CA VAL A 72 -8.25 1.49 3.91
C VAL A 72 -8.89 1.34 5.29
N GLN A 73 -9.60 0.25 5.50
CA GLN A 73 -10.39 -0.01 6.72
C GLN A 73 -9.86 -1.17 7.57
N ALA A 74 -8.70 -1.69 7.18
CA ALA A 74 -7.98 -2.80 7.78
C ALA A 74 -6.49 -2.70 7.39
N PRO A 75 -5.57 -3.38 8.10
CA PRO A 75 -4.15 -3.39 7.73
C PRO A 75 -3.93 -4.24 6.46
N LEU A 76 -4.02 -3.60 5.29
CA LEU A 76 -3.84 -4.25 3.98
C LEU A 76 -2.37 -4.48 3.61
N PHE A 77 -1.43 -3.86 4.34
CA PHE A 77 -0.01 -3.95 4.07
C PHE A 77 0.76 -4.47 5.28
N ASP A 78 1.81 -5.23 5.00
CA ASP A 78 2.92 -5.39 5.93
C ASP A 78 3.92 -4.28 5.65
N VAL A 79 4.26 -3.52 6.67
CA VAL A 79 5.22 -2.41 6.58
C VAL A 79 6.35 -2.68 7.55
N THR A 80 7.59 -2.61 7.07
CA THR A 80 8.78 -2.68 7.91
C THR A 80 9.66 -1.46 7.71
N ARG A 81 10.40 -1.10 8.75
CA ARG A 81 11.49 -0.12 8.73
C ARG A 81 12.74 -0.82 9.24
N ASP A 82 13.79 -0.85 8.43
CA ASP A 82 15.07 -1.49 8.78
C ASP A 82 14.86 -2.95 9.25
N GLY A 83 13.92 -3.66 8.61
CA GLY A 83 13.54 -5.04 8.93
C GLY A 83 12.55 -5.20 10.11
N LEU A 84 12.27 -4.15 10.86
CA LEU A 84 11.34 -4.18 12.01
C LEU A 84 9.93 -3.78 11.61
N SER A 85 8.92 -4.48 12.13
CA SER A 85 7.51 -4.17 11.86
C SER A 85 7.13 -2.76 12.30
N VAL A 86 6.38 -2.06 11.45
CA VAL A 86 5.88 -0.70 11.71
C VAL A 86 4.43 -0.78 12.16
N SER A 87 4.10 -0.07 13.25
CA SER A 87 2.76 -0.06 13.82
C SER A 87 1.72 0.52 12.86
N TYR A 88 0.62 -0.22 12.69
CA TYR A 88 -0.59 0.29 12.04
C TYR A 88 -1.37 1.19 13.00
N LEU A 89 -1.80 2.35 12.50
CA LEU A 89 -2.53 3.40 13.22
C LEU A 89 -3.95 3.61 12.66
N GLY A 90 -4.26 3.01 11.51
CA GLY A 90 -5.57 3.13 10.88
C GLY A 90 -6.67 2.36 11.59
N ILE A 91 -7.90 2.53 11.10
CA ILE A 91 -9.08 1.85 11.65
C ILE A 91 -9.01 0.34 11.39
N GLN A 92 -9.60 -0.44 12.31
CA GLN A 92 -9.82 -1.88 12.13
C GLN A 92 -11.29 -2.17 12.33
N ALA A 93 -12.04 -2.17 11.22
CA ALA A 93 -13.48 -2.28 11.31
C ALA A 93 -13.95 -3.76 11.37
N ARG A 94 -14.85 -4.05 12.30
CA ARG A 94 -15.61 -5.32 12.30
C ARG A 94 -16.77 -5.23 11.31
N ARG A 95 -17.09 -6.35 10.66
CA ARG A 95 -18.11 -6.42 9.60
C ARG A 95 -19.00 -7.66 9.77
N PRO A 96 -20.30 -7.56 9.46
CA PRO A 96 -21.16 -8.73 9.32
C PRO A 96 -20.76 -9.55 8.08
N PRO A 97 -21.40 -10.71 7.83
CA PRO A 97 -21.24 -11.41 6.56
C PRO A 97 -21.49 -10.47 5.37
N PRO A 98 -20.69 -10.59 4.29
CA PRO A 98 -20.82 -9.71 3.13
C PRO A 98 -22.14 -9.93 2.38
N THR A 99 -22.63 -8.85 1.79
CA THR A 99 -23.72 -8.84 0.83
C THR A 99 -23.19 -8.53 -0.58
N ALA A 100 -24.02 -8.69 -1.61
CA ALA A 100 -23.60 -8.41 -2.97
C ALA A 100 -23.10 -6.97 -3.20
N ALA A 101 -23.60 -6.01 -2.41
CA ALA A 101 -23.18 -4.61 -2.48
C ALA A 101 -21.75 -4.38 -1.94
N ASP A 102 -21.18 -5.33 -1.21
CA ASP A 102 -19.85 -5.22 -0.60
C ASP A 102 -18.71 -5.62 -1.55
N PHE A 103 -19.04 -6.03 -2.78
CA PHE A 103 -18.06 -6.48 -3.76
C PHE A 103 -17.66 -5.41 -4.76
N VAL A 104 -16.41 -5.50 -5.21
CA VAL A 104 -15.92 -4.90 -6.45
C VAL A 104 -15.80 -6.01 -7.48
N ALA A 105 -16.50 -5.85 -8.60
CA ALA A 105 -16.36 -6.74 -9.75
C ALA A 105 -15.18 -6.27 -10.62
N LEU A 106 -14.31 -7.21 -10.99
CA LEU A 106 -13.25 -7.03 -11.97
C LEU A 106 -13.48 -7.99 -13.12
N ALA A 107 -13.83 -7.45 -14.29
CA ALA A 107 -13.99 -8.23 -15.51
C ALA A 107 -12.65 -8.86 -15.96
N PRO A 108 -12.66 -9.91 -16.80
CA PRO A 108 -11.44 -10.53 -17.34
C PRO A 108 -10.48 -9.48 -17.95
N GLY A 109 -9.19 -9.58 -17.63
CA GLY A 109 -8.15 -8.70 -18.15
C GLY A 109 -8.13 -7.27 -17.57
N THR A 110 -9.17 -6.86 -16.83
CA THR A 110 -9.27 -5.50 -16.30
C THR A 110 -8.42 -5.30 -15.06
N ALA A 111 -7.97 -4.07 -14.87
CA ALA A 111 -7.27 -3.63 -13.67
C ALA A 111 -7.94 -2.39 -13.08
N ARG A 112 -7.83 -2.24 -11.77
CA ARG A 112 -8.26 -1.05 -11.04
C ARG A 112 -7.15 -0.62 -10.09
N SER A 113 -6.92 0.69 -10.02
CA SER A 113 -5.88 1.27 -9.17
C SER A 113 -6.47 2.20 -8.10
N SER A 114 -5.77 2.33 -6.99
CA SER A 114 -6.08 3.30 -5.92
C SER A 114 -4.79 3.85 -5.34
N ARG A 115 -4.80 5.15 -5.00
CA ARG A 115 -3.70 5.80 -4.31
C ARG A 115 -3.94 5.69 -2.80
N VAL A 116 -2.91 5.29 -2.05
CA VAL A 116 -2.97 5.10 -0.61
C VAL A 116 -1.84 5.88 0.05
N GLU A 117 -2.18 6.76 0.99
CA GLU A 117 -1.23 7.48 1.81
C GLU A 117 -0.90 6.67 3.07
N LEU A 118 0.22 5.94 3.05
CA LEU A 118 0.66 5.07 4.14
C LEU A 118 1.06 5.83 5.40
N SER A 119 1.54 7.07 5.28
CA SER A 119 1.93 7.92 6.43
C SER A 119 0.76 8.26 7.35
N THR A 120 -0.49 8.22 6.86
CA THR A 120 -1.70 8.38 7.68
C THR A 120 -2.13 7.09 8.39
N LEU A 121 -1.62 5.96 7.93
CA LEU A 121 -2.07 4.62 8.34
C LEU A 121 -1.03 3.86 9.16
N TYR A 122 0.23 4.25 9.08
CA TYR A 122 1.36 3.59 9.73
C TYR A 122 2.28 4.62 10.38
N ARG A 123 2.96 4.24 11.46
CA ARG A 123 3.94 5.10 12.13
C ARG A 123 5.20 5.27 11.29
N MET A 124 5.19 6.25 10.38
CA MET A 124 6.27 6.56 9.43
C MET A 124 7.00 7.88 9.72
N ASP A 125 6.97 8.34 10.97
CA ASP A 125 7.56 9.61 11.44
C ASP A 125 9.06 9.51 11.79
N ILE A 126 9.67 8.36 11.53
CA ILE A 126 11.07 8.04 11.83
C ILE A 126 11.76 7.66 10.51
N THR A 127 12.92 8.22 10.26
CA THR A 127 13.70 7.95 9.04
C THR A 127 14.30 6.54 9.06
N GLY A 128 14.36 5.89 7.90
CA GLY A 128 14.95 4.55 7.74
C GLY A 128 14.64 3.99 6.36
N ALA A 129 15.10 2.76 6.09
CA ALA A 129 14.74 2.02 4.89
C ALA A 129 13.40 1.32 5.10
N TYR A 130 12.38 1.72 4.35
CA TYR A 130 11.04 1.15 4.46
C TYR A 130 10.79 0.11 3.39
N SER A 131 10.15 -0.99 3.77
CA SER A 131 9.60 -1.97 2.86
C SER A 131 8.09 -2.08 3.05
N VAL A 132 7.37 -2.16 1.93
CA VAL A 132 5.91 -2.21 1.90
C VAL A 132 5.50 -3.40 1.05
N ARG A 133 4.66 -4.27 1.60
CA ARG A 133 4.13 -5.45 0.91
C ARG A 133 2.63 -5.55 1.09
N TYR A 134 1.89 -5.78 0.02
CA TYR A 134 0.45 -6.06 0.11
C TYR A 134 0.20 -7.45 0.71
N ARG A 135 -0.77 -7.55 1.62
CA ARG A 135 -1.18 -8.83 2.25
C ARG A 135 -2.15 -9.60 1.36
N ALA A 136 -1.65 -10.10 0.24
CA ALA A 136 -2.47 -10.83 -0.73
C ALA A 136 -3.05 -12.14 -0.17
N ASP A 137 -2.41 -12.73 0.84
CA ASP A 137 -2.91 -13.90 1.58
C ASP A 137 -4.26 -13.63 2.28
N ARG A 138 -4.60 -12.36 2.52
CA ARG A 138 -5.87 -11.93 3.14
C ARG A 138 -6.93 -11.52 2.13
N LEU A 139 -6.58 -11.44 0.84
CA LEU A 139 -7.55 -11.09 -0.20
C LEU A 139 -8.36 -12.32 -0.58
N GLN A 140 -9.66 -12.28 -0.30
CA GLN A 140 -10.58 -13.32 -0.74
C GLN A 140 -11.08 -12.99 -2.15
N VAL A 141 -11.00 -13.98 -3.03
CA VAL A 141 -11.40 -13.85 -4.44
C VAL A 141 -12.57 -14.80 -4.69
N TYR A 142 -13.66 -14.23 -5.20
CA TYR A 142 -14.90 -14.97 -5.43
C TYR A 142 -15.25 -15.01 -6.92
N GLY A 143 -15.93 -16.09 -7.35
CA GLY A 143 -16.51 -16.20 -8.69
C GLY A 143 -17.92 -15.60 -8.80
N ARG A 144 -18.53 -15.26 -7.67
CA ARG A 144 -19.83 -14.59 -7.54
C ARG A 144 -19.82 -13.72 -6.29
N PRO A 145 -20.63 -12.65 -6.25
CA PRO A 145 -20.83 -11.86 -5.04
C PRO A 145 -21.65 -12.61 -3.99
#